data_AF-A0AAU3IUQ8-F1
#
_entry.id   AF-A0AAU3IUQ8-F1
#
_cell.length_a   1.000
_cell.length_b   1.000
_cell.length_c   1.000
_cell.angle_alpha   90.00
_cell.angle_beta   90.00
_cell.angle_gamma   90.00
#
_symmetry.space_group_name_H-M   'P 1'
#
loop_
_entity.id
_entity.type
_entity.pdbx_description
1 polymer ?
#
loop_
_entity_poly.entity_id
_entity_poly.type
_entity_poly.pdbx_seq_one_letter_code
_entity_poly.pdbx_strand_id
1 'polypeptide(L)'
;MERHLAAYPSPHEATWDSGEYAAGYAAAAERFAGAEHLTHYDRRVRTSDAVEAVAYRPEYATYGGPEAIDAVEGHFCDSSRIALALLDGGIEPGRRRGFAAAALMLALAAWEPDPTRLARALEASRERWDPHDRPSNDRERAALTAQLLRCHRIAAGAEIPGARDPLGAWWRSIDTLRLRALDLQAAGRFHPETAVSSFQPPGVTRARGDVLILLLRCVHLLCNRLGLPGEQETHLRHLVGTTYRELEHR
;
A
#
# COMPACT_ATOMS: atom_id res chain seq x y z
N MET A 1 16.45 -12.79 -17.49
CA MET A 1 15.05 -12.50 -17.84
C MET A 1 14.67 -13.19 -19.14
N GLU A 2 15.38 -12.95 -20.24
CA GLU A 2 15.10 -13.57 -21.56
C GLU A 2 14.97 -15.10 -21.51
N ARG A 3 15.87 -15.81 -20.81
CA ARG A 3 15.75 -17.27 -20.62
C ARG A 3 14.46 -17.70 -19.91
N HIS A 4 13.97 -16.90 -18.98
CA HIS A 4 12.71 -17.20 -18.27
C HIS A 4 11.52 -17.00 -19.19
N LEU A 5 11.48 -15.88 -19.94
CA LEU A 5 10.43 -15.61 -20.92
C LEU A 5 10.37 -16.68 -22.02
N ALA A 6 11.53 -17.17 -22.48
CA ALA A 6 11.58 -18.27 -23.44
C ALA A 6 11.05 -19.61 -22.87
N ALA A 7 11.23 -19.85 -21.57
CA ALA A 7 10.76 -21.08 -20.90
C ALA A 7 9.29 -21.01 -20.48
N TYR A 8 8.77 -19.80 -20.26
CA TYR A 8 7.41 -19.54 -19.78
C TYR A 8 6.80 -18.37 -20.57
N PRO A 9 6.55 -18.55 -21.89
CA PRO A 9 6.03 -17.47 -22.72
C PRO A 9 4.60 -17.10 -22.31
N SER A 10 4.24 -15.83 -22.52
CA SER A 10 2.87 -15.37 -22.29
C SER A 10 1.90 -16.07 -23.25
N PRO A 11 0.64 -16.34 -22.85
CA PRO A 11 -0.32 -17.04 -23.71
C PRO A 11 -0.55 -16.32 -25.05
N HIS A 12 -0.37 -17.05 -26.15
CA HIS A 12 -0.43 -16.55 -27.53
C HIS A 12 -1.81 -16.01 -27.97
N GLU A 13 -2.89 -16.39 -27.28
CA GLU A 13 -4.28 -16.06 -27.66
C GLU A 13 -4.73 -14.66 -27.24
N ALA A 14 -3.98 -14.02 -26.34
CA ALA A 14 -4.28 -12.66 -25.98
C ALA A 14 -3.66 -11.75 -27.06
N THR A 15 -4.51 -11.20 -27.92
CA THR A 15 -4.15 -10.29 -29.02
C THR A 15 -3.82 -8.90 -28.48
N TRP A 16 -2.78 -8.81 -27.64
CA TRP A 16 -2.27 -7.55 -27.07
C TRP A 16 -1.81 -6.56 -28.15
N ASP A 17 -1.46 -7.06 -29.34
CA ASP A 17 -1.00 -6.25 -30.48
C ASP A 17 -2.13 -5.83 -31.44
N SER A 18 -3.39 -6.15 -31.13
CA SER A 18 -4.52 -5.67 -31.94
C SER A 18 -4.74 -4.16 -31.75
N GLY A 19 -5.17 -3.47 -32.81
CA GLY A 19 -5.48 -2.03 -32.74
C GLY A 19 -6.58 -1.70 -31.71
N GLU A 20 -7.50 -2.63 -31.48
CA GLU A 20 -8.55 -2.50 -30.46
C GLU A 20 -7.98 -2.60 -29.03
N TYR A 21 -7.06 -3.54 -28.79
CA TYR A 21 -6.38 -3.64 -27.50
C TYR A 21 -5.53 -2.39 -27.22
N ALA A 22 -4.77 -1.90 -28.21
CA ALA A 22 -3.97 -0.69 -28.06
C ALA A 22 -4.82 0.54 -27.74
N ALA A 23 -6.00 0.68 -28.36
CA ALA A 23 -6.95 1.74 -28.04
C ALA A 23 -7.52 1.60 -26.62
N GLY A 24 -7.87 0.38 -26.21
CA GLY A 24 -8.32 0.07 -24.86
C GLY A 24 -7.26 0.38 -23.79
N TYR A 25 -6.00 0.01 -24.06
CA TYR A 25 -4.86 0.34 -23.21
C TYR A 25 -4.66 1.86 -23.11
N ALA A 26 -4.66 2.58 -24.23
CA ALA A 26 -4.48 4.03 -24.22
C ALA A 26 -5.55 4.75 -23.39
N ALA A 27 -6.82 4.34 -23.52
CA ALA A 27 -7.93 4.88 -22.72
C ALA A 27 -7.78 4.54 -21.23
N ALA A 28 -7.35 3.32 -20.91
CA ALA A 28 -7.08 2.94 -19.52
C ALA A 28 -5.90 3.72 -18.93
N ALA A 29 -4.79 3.84 -19.67
CA ALA A 29 -3.59 4.56 -19.28
C ALA A 29 -3.90 6.04 -19.02
N GLU A 30 -4.70 6.68 -19.88
CA GLU A 30 -5.15 8.06 -19.68
C GLU A 30 -6.02 8.21 -18.43
N ARG A 31 -6.96 7.29 -18.20
CA ARG A 31 -7.80 7.30 -17.00
C ARG A 31 -6.97 7.16 -15.72
N PHE A 32 -6.02 6.21 -15.69
CA PHE A 32 -5.16 6.00 -14.52
C PHE A 32 -4.18 7.16 -14.32
N ALA A 33 -3.57 7.66 -15.40
CA ALA A 33 -2.71 8.84 -15.32
C ALA A 33 -3.47 10.06 -14.79
N GLY A 34 -4.71 10.27 -15.23
CA GLY A 34 -5.58 11.32 -14.70
C GLY A 34 -5.89 11.13 -13.21
N ALA A 35 -6.20 9.90 -12.79
CA ALA A 35 -6.47 9.58 -11.38
C ALA A 35 -5.23 9.72 -10.48
N GLU A 36 -4.04 9.48 -11.03
CA GLU A 36 -2.75 9.61 -10.33
C GLU A 36 -2.11 11.00 -10.52
N HIS A 37 -2.79 11.91 -11.22
CA HIS A 37 -2.30 13.26 -11.56
C HIS A 37 -0.95 13.27 -12.30
N LEU A 38 -0.69 12.25 -13.11
CA LEU A 38 0.53 12.13 -13.91
C LEU A 38 0.43 12.99 -15.17
N THR A 39 1.37 13.92 -15.34
CA THR A 39 1.52 14.74 -16.55
C THR A 39 2.26 14.01 -17.67
N HIS A 40 2.97 12.93 -17.34
CA HIS A 40 3.72 12.09 -18.27
C HIS A 40 3.47 10.61 -17.95
N TYR A 41 3.03 9.85 -18.95
CA TYR A 41 2.75 8.42 -18.84
C TYR A 41 2.98 7.73 -20.18
N ASP A 42 3.25 6.43 -20.14
CA ASP A 42 3.43 5.63 -21.35
C ASP A 42 2.06 5.32 -21.97
N ARG A 43 1.95 5.52 -23.29
CA ARG A 43 0.74 5.20 -24.07
C ARG A 43 0.96 4.02 -25.01
N ARG A 44 2.19 3.50 -25.06
CA ARG A 44 2.58 2.40 -25.93
C ARG A 44 2.34 1.08 -25.22
N VAL A 45 1.60 0.19 -25.86
CA VAL A 45 1.64 -1.24 -25.53
C VAL A 45 3.03 -1.76 -25.90
N ARG A 46 3.78 -2.25 -24.91
CA ARG A 46 5.12 -2.84 -25.13
C ARG A 46 4.96 -4.22 -25.76
N THR A 47 5.93 -4.60 -26.59
CA THR A 47 5.97 -5.94 -27.19
C THR A 47 5.96 -7.01 -26.10
N SER A 48 5.07 -8.00 -26.25
CA SER A 48 4.99 -9.14 -25.33
C SER A 48 6.32 -9.90 -25.28
N ASP A 49 6.64 -10.45 -24.11
CA ASP A 49 7.84 -11.29 -23.88
C ASP A 49 9.18 -10.65 -24.30
N ALA A 50 9.25 -9.32 -24.35
CA ALA A 50 10.47 -8.56 -24.65
C ALA A 50 11.08 -7.91 -23.40
N VAL A 51 12.39 -7.69 -23.44
CA VAL A 51 13.14 -6.96 -22.39
C VAL A 51 13.56 -5.60 -22.94
N GLU A 52 13.21 -4.53 -22.23
CA GLU A 52 13.60 -3.15 -22.57
C GLU A 52 14.29 -2.50 -21.38
N ALA A 53 15.43 -1.84 -21.63
CA ALA A 53 16.11 -1.04 -20.62
C ALA A 53 15.45 0.34 -20.53
N VAL A 54 14.79 0.64 -19.40
CA VAL A 54 14.18 1.95 -19.14
C VAL A 54 15.03 2.68 -18.10
N ALA A 55 15.39 3.92 -18.40
CA ALA A 55 16.13 4.76 -17.45
C ALA A 55 15.27 5.05 -16.22
N TYR A 56 15.80 4.73 -15.04
CA TYR A 56 15.14 5.05 -13.78
C TYR A 56 14.99 6.56 -13.60
N ARG A 57 13.84 6.98 -13.08
CA ARG A 57 13.55 8.37 -12.73
C ARG A 57 13.02 8.41 -11.30
N PRO A 58 13.77 8.98 -10.36
CA PRO A 58 13.31 9.09 -8.98
C PRO A 58 12.16 10.08 -8.86
N GLU A 59 11.13 9.71 -8.11
CA GLU A 59 9.92 10.50 -7.88
C GLU A 59 10.10 11.47 -6.69
N TYR A 60 11.12 12.33 -6.75
CA TYR A 60 11.48 13.21 -5.62
C TYR A 60 10.31 14.08 -5.14
N ALA A 61 9.53 14.64 -6.05
CA ALA A 61 8.41 15.51 -5.72
C ALA A 61 7.32 14.73 -4.97
N THR A 62 7.06 13.50 -5.38
CA THR A 62 6.06 12.61 -4.79
C THR A 62 6.43 12.15 -3.38
N TYR A 63 7.70 11.83 -3.15
CA TYR A 63 8.17 11.28 -1.87
C TYR A 63 8.85 12.31 -0.96
N GLY A 64 9.02 13.55 -1.42
CA GLY A 64 9.43 14.68 -0.60
C GLY A 64 10.92 14.97 -0.54
N GLY A 65 11.67 14.56 -1.56
CA GLY A 65 13.08 14.89 -1.75
C GLY A 65 14.01 13.68 -1.92
N PRO A 66 15.30 13.90 -2.19
CA PRO A 66 16.27 12.84 -2.41
C PRO A 66 16.51 11.96 -1.17
N GLU A 67 16.67 12.53 0.02
CA GLU A 67 16.88 11.70 1.21
C GLU A 67 15.63 10.91 1.62
N ALA A 68 14.44 11.37 1.22
CA ALA A 68 13.19 10.66 1.42
C ALA A 68 13.05 9.52 0.40
N ILE A 69 13.40 9.72 -0.87
CA ILE A 69 13.38 8.64 -1.86
C ILE A 69 14.36 7.52 -1.48
N ASP A 70 15.55 7.85 -0.97
CA ASP A 70 16.52 6.84 -0.53
C ASP A 70 15.92 5.91 0.55
N ALA A 71 15.20 6.49 1.51
CA ALA A 71 14.52 5.75 2.57
C ALA A 71 13.37 4.89 2.03
N VAL A 72 12.60 5.45 1.10
CA VAL A 72 11.49 4.78 0.43
C VAL A 72 11.97 3.62 -0.43
N GLU A 73 13.08 3.77 -1.16
CA GLU A 73 13.70 2.72 -1.96
C GLU A 73 14.21 1.58 -1.09
N GLY A 74 14.76 1.89 0.09
CA GLY A 74 15.07 0.90 1.12
C GLY A 74 13.83 0.08 1.50
N HIS A 75 12.71 0.76 1.79
CA HIS A 75 11.43 0.09 2.05
C HIS A 75 10.91 -0.71 0.84
N PHE A 76 11.09 -0.23 -0.39
CA PHE A 76 10.71 -0.94 -1.60
C PHE A 76 11.49 -2.24 -1.78
N CYS A 77 12.79 -2.24 -1.46
CA CYS A 77 13.58 -3.47 -1.44
C CYS A 77 13.04 -4.47 -0.41
N ASP A 78 12.77 -4.03 0.82
CA ASP A 78 12.27 -4.91 1.88
C ASP A 78 10.87 -5.44 1.59
N SER A 79 9.95 -4.57 1.18
CA SER A 79 8.59 -4.96 0.81
C SER A 79 8.56 -5.91 -0.40
N SER A 80 9.49 -5.76 -1.35
CA SER A 80 9.63 -6.69 -2.47
C SER A 80 10.14 -8.06 -2.01
N ARG A 81 11.13 -8.11 -1.10
CA ARG A 81 11.59 -9.38 -0.50
C ARG A 81 10.47 -10.09 0.27
N ILE A 82 9.67 -9.33 1.03
CA ILE A 82 8.51 -9.87 1.75
C ILE A 82 7.49 -10.44 0.76
N ALA A 83 7.10 -9.66 -0.26
CA ALA A 83 6.13 -10.11 -1.26
C ALA A 83 6.61 -11.37 -2.00
N LEU A 84 7.87 -11.39 -2.44
CA LEU A 84 8.47 -12.56 -3.09
C LEU A 84 8.47 -13.79 -2.18
N ALA A 85 8.86 -13.65 -0.90
CA ALA A 85 8.86 -14.77 0.04
C ALA A 85 7.44 -15.32 0.28
N LEU A 86 6.43 -14.45 0.33
CA LEU A 86 5.03 -14.88 0.46
C LEU A 86 4.55 -15.61 -0.81
N LEU A 87 4.84 -15.06 -2.00
CA LEU A 87 4.43 -15.64 -3.28
C LEU A 87 5.13 -16.97 -3.57
N ASP A 88 6.43 -17.07 -3.32
CA ASP A 88 7.22 -18.30 -3.44
C ASP A 88 6.72 -19.39 -2.48
N GLY A 89 6.26 -18.99 -1.29
CA GLY A 89 5.60 -19.89 -0.32
C GLY A 89 4.19 -20.35 -0.72
N GLY A 90 3.70 -20.00 -1.92
CA GLY A 90 2.39 -20.43 -2.42
C GLY A 90 1.23 -19.81 -1.66
N ILE A 91 1.36 -18.57 -1.18
CA ILE A 91 0.29 -17.92 -0.41
C ILE A 91 -1.02 -17.84 -1.21
N GLU A 92 -2.07 -18.42 -0.64
CA GLU A 92 -3.43 -18.38 -1.20
C GLU A 92 -3.96 -16.94 -1.31
N PRO A 93 -4.79 -16.60 -2.33
CA PRO A 93 -5.32 -15.24 -2.52
C PRO A 93 -5.98 -14.64 -1.28
N GLY A 94 -6.76 -15.43 -0.54
CA GLY A 94 -7.39 -14.98 0.71
C GLY A 94 -6.37 -14.57 1.79
N ARG A 95 -5.25 -15.28 1.88
CA ARG A 95 -4.17 -14.96 2.82
C ARG A 95 -3.37 -13.73 2.38
N ARG A 96 -3.25 -13.46 1.08
CA ARG A 96 -2.66 -12.20 0.56
C ARG A 96 -3.45 -10.99 1.04
N ARG A 97 -4.78 -11.06 0.95
CA ARG A 97 -5.68 -10.01 1.48
C ARG A 97 -5.52 -9.83 2.98
N GLY A 98 -5.49 -10.94 3.74
CA GLY A 98 -5.26 -10.89 5.19
C GLY A 98 -3.93 -10.24 5.57
N PHE A 99 -2.85 -10.54 4.83
CA PHE A 99 -1.55 -9.89 5.02
C PHE A 99 -1.61 -8.39 4.71
N ALA A 100 -2.22 -8.00 3.58
CA ALA A 100 -2.38 -6.60 3.21
C ALA A 100 -3.23 -5.81 4.22
N ALA A 101 -4.29 -6.41 4.78
CA ALA A 101 -5.07 -5.83 5.87
C ALA A 101 -4.20 -5.57 7.11
N ALA A 102 -3.42 -6.57 7.53
CA ALA A 102 -2.52 -6.45 8.68
C ALA A 102 -1.40 -5.41 8.43
N ALA A 103 -0.88 -5.35 7.21
CA ALA A 103 0.10 -4.35 6.78
C ALA A 103 -0.45 -2.92 6.85
N LEU A 104 -1.71 -2.73 6.41
CA LEU A 104 -2.43 -1.45 6.55
C LEU A 104 -2.63 -1.08 8.03
N MET A 105 -3.07 -2.02 8.86
CA MET A 105 -3.22 -1.79 10.31
C MET A 105 -1.89 -1.38 10.97
N LEU A 106 -0.76 -2.01 10.59
CA LEU A 106 0.57 -1.63 11.09
C LEU A 106 0.99 -0.24 10.61
N ALA A 107 0.73 0.12 9.35
CA ALA A 107 1.02 1.45 8.84
C ALA A 107 0.20 2.54 9.58
N LEU A 108 -1.08 2.27 9.85
CA LEU A 108 -1.94 3.17 10.62
C LEU A 108 -1.50 3.26 12.08
N ALA A 109 -1.15 2.14 12.72
CA ALA A 109 -0.61 2.13 14.09
C ALA A 109 0.76 2.82 14.19
N ALA A 110 1.58 2.80 13.14
CA ALA A 110 2.81 3.57 13.07
C ALA A 110 2.52 5.09 13.07
N TRP A 111 1.50 5.51 12.32
CA TRP A 111 1.09 6.91 12.22
C TRP A 111 0.39 7.44 13.48
N GLU A 112 -0.56 6.67 14.02
CA GLU A 112 -1.29 6.98 15.24
C GLU A 112 -1.31 5.74 16.16
N PRO A 113 -0.41 5.66 17.15
CA PRO A 113 -0.28 4.50 18.02
C PRO A 113 -1.48 4.26 18.93
N ASP A 114 -2.24 5.31 19.27
CA ASP A 114 -3.44 5.21 20.10
C ASP A 114 -4.63 4.74 19.23
N PRO A 115 -5.12 3.50 19.44
CA PRO A 115 -6.18 2.94 18.62
C PRO A 115 -7.49 3.73 18.72
N THR A 116 -7.78 4.36 19.86
CA THR A 116 -9.00 5.16 20.07
C THR A 116 -8.90 6.51 19.36
N ARG A 117 -7.73 7.16 19.33
CA ARG A 117 -7.54 8.37 18.51
C ARG A 117 -7.62 8.04 17.02
N LEU A 118 -7.02 6.92 16.61
CA LEU A 118 -7.07 6.47 15.22
C LEU A 118 -8.51 6.14 14.78
N ALA A 119 -9.29 5.44 15.60
CA ALA A 119 -10.69 5.14 15.32
C ALA A 119 -11.52 6.41 15.08
N ARG A 120 -11.42 7.40 15.98
CA ARG A 120 -12.09 8.71 15.83
C ARG A 120 -11.68 9.44 14.56
N ALA A 121 -10.39 9.41 14.24
CA ALA A 121 -9.86 10.07 13.05
C ALA A 121 -10.39 9.39 11.77
N LEU A 122 -10.47 8.06 11.74
CA LEU A 122 -11.03 7.32 10.62
C LEU A 122 -12.54 7.56 10.48
N GLU A 123 -13.31 7.60 11.57
CA GLU A 123 -14.75 7.92 11.50
C GLU A 123 -15.00 9.31 10.91
N ALA A 124 -14.17 10.31 11.24
CA ALA A 124 -14.28 11.64 10.66
C ALA A 124 -13.98 11.71 9.14
N SER A 125 -13.42 10.64 8.56
CA SER A 125 -13.14 10.51 7.12
C SER A 125 -14.09 9.56 6.38
N ARG A 126 -15.02 8.93 7.11
CA ARG A 126 -15.87 7.82 6.66
C ARG A 126 -16.57 8.05 5.32
N GLU A 127 -17.21 9.20 5.16
CA GLU A 127 -17.98 9.54 3.94
C GLU A 127 -17.14 9.48 2.66
N ARG A 128 -15.80 9.48 2.76
CA ARG A 128 -14.87 9.46 1.63
C ARG A 128 -14.44 8.05 1.20
N TRP A 129 -14.74 7.02 2.00
CA TRP A 129 -14.24 5.66 1.75
C TRP A 129 -15.21 4.53 2.10
N ASP A 130 -16.38 4.80 2.67
CA ASP A 130 -17.38 3.81 3.08
C ASP A 130 -18.31 3.42 1.89
N PRO A 131 -18.05 2.32 1.15
CA PRO A 131 -19.09 1.71 0.34
C PRO A 131 -20.15 1.15 1.31
N HIS A 132 -21.43 1.33 1.02
CA HIS A 132 -22.57 0.97 1.89
C HIS A 132 -22.71 -0.53 2.28
N ASP A 133 -21.68 -1.36 2.13
CA ASP A 133 -21.70 -2.78 2.41
C ASP A 133 -21.06 -3.14 3.76
N ARG A 134 -21.82 -3.79 4.63
CA ARG A 134 -21.40 -4.17 5.98
C ARG A 134 -20.51 -5.41 5.98
N PRO A 135 -19.55 -5.54 6.92
CA PRO A 135 -18.79 -6.77 7.07
C PRO A 135 -19.66 -7.99 7.44
N SER A 136 -19.20 -9.12 6.90
CA SER A 136 -19.52 -10.54 7.11
C SER A 136 -19.63 -11.00 8.59
N ASN A 137 -20.01 -12.26 8.80
CA ASN A 137 -20.40 -12.90 10.07
C ASN A 137 -19.44 -12.68 11.27
N ASP A 138 -19.92 -12.96 12.49
CA ASP A 138 -19.23 -12.67 13.77
C ASP A 138 -17.81 -13.25 13.89
N ARG A 139 -17.54 -14.38 13.22
CA ARG A 139 -16.23 -15.03 13.27
C ARG A 139 -15.17 -14.21 12.54
N GLU A 140 -15.52 -13.62 11.40
CA GLU A 140 -14.62 -12.78 10.62
C GLU A 140 -14.32 -11.47 11.36
N ARG A 141 -15.35 -10.85 11.95
CA ARG A 141 -15.20 -9.70 12.85
C ARG A 141 -14.21 -9.99 13.99
N ALA A 142 -14.41 -11.09 14.71
CA ALA A 142 -13.52 -11.46 15.82
C ALA A 142 -12.06 -11.68 15.38
N ALA A 143 -11.83 -12.31 14.21
CA ALA A 143 -10.49 -12.51 13.67
C ALA A 143 -9.82 -11.18 13.29
N LEU A 144 -10.56 -10.24 12.70
CA LEU A 144 -10.06 -8.91 12.35
C LEU A 144 -9.73 -8.09 13.59
N THR A 145 -10.59 -8.10 14.61
CA THR A 145 -10.30 -7.45 15.89
C THR A 145 -9.03 -8.03 16.52
N ALA A 146 -8.87 -9.36 16.54
CA ALA A 146 -7.69 -10.00 17.10
C ALA A 146 -6.41 -9.60 16.33
N GLN A 147 -6.49 -9.53 15.00
CA GLN A 147 -5.37 -9.08 14.16
C GLN A 147 -5.03 -7.61 14.40
N LEU A 148 -6.03 -6.73 14.53
CA LEU A 148 -5.84 -5.31 14.84
C LEU A 148 -5.11 -5.15 16.18
N LEU A 149 -5.59 -5.82 17.23
CA LEU A 149 -4.97 -5.77 18.56
C LEU A 149 -3.54 -6.30 18.53
N ARG A 150 -3.27 -7.34 17.74
CA ARG A 150 -1.90 -7.83 17.51
C ARG A 150 -1.02 -6.77 16.87
N CYS A 151 -1.49 -6.10 15.81
CA CYS A 151 -0.73 -5.04 15.15
C CYS A 151 -0.39 -3.89 16.12
N HIS A 152 -1.31 -3.50 17.00
CA HIS A 152 -1.02 -2.50 18.04
C HIS A 152 -0.01 -2.97 19.08
N ARG A 153 -0.05 -4.24 19.51
CA ARG A 153 0.99 -4.78 20.40
C ARG A 153 2.37 -4.80 19.75
N ILE A 154 2.44 -5.14 18.46
CA ILE A 154 3.69 -5.07 17.69
C ILE A 154 4.19 -3.63 17.62
N ALA A 155 3.32 -2.69 17.24
CA ALA A 155 3.68 -1.28 17.12
C ALA A 155 4.10 -0.64 18.46
N ALA A 156 3.49 -1.06 19.57
CA ALA A 156 3.85 -0.63 20.91
C ALA A 156 5.07 -1.35 21.51
N GLY A 157 5.65 -2.33 20.79
CA GLY A 157 6.77 -3.15 21.28
C GLY A 157 6.39 -4.17 22.36
N ALA A 158 5.09 -4.35 22.66
CA ALA A 158 4.58 -5.33 23.61
C ALA A 158 4.57 -6.77 23.05
N GLU A 159 4.66 -6.91 21.72
CA GLU A 159 4.83 -8.19 21.03
C GLU A 159 6.00 -8.06 20.05
N ILE A 160 6.97 -8.97 20.13
CA ILE A 160 8.11 -9.02 19.21
C ILE A 160 7.89 -10.18 18.25
N PRO A 161 7.56 -9.92 16.98
CA PRO A 161 7.43 -10.97 15.97
C PRO A 161 8.72 -11.77 15.82
N GLY A 162 8.57 -13.08 15.57
CA GLY A 162 9.72 -13.95 15.31
C GLY A 162 10.56 -13.48 14.12
N ALA A 163 11.83 -13.88 14.05
CA ALA A 163 12.76 -13.43 13.01
C ALA A 163 12.28 -13.70 11.58
N ARG A 164 11.49 -14.77 11.38
CA ARG A 164 10.91 -15.18 10.09
C ARG A 164 9.46 -14.73 9.89
N ASP A 165 8.88 -13.96 10.81
CA ASP A 165 7.51 -13.45 10.67
C ASP A 165 7.49 -12.32 9.62
N PRO A 166 6.75 -12.49 8.49
CA PRO A 166 6.66 -11.47 7.45
C PRO A 166 6.00 -10.17 7.94
N LEU A 167 5.10 -10.22 8.93
CA LEU A 167 4.54 -9.02 9.55
C LEU A 167 5.56 -8.30 10.42
N GLY A 168 6.46 -9.05 11.07
CA GLY A 168 7.61 -8.47 11.76
C GLY A 168 8.58 -7.76 10.83
N ALA A 169 8.88 -8.37 9.69
CA ALA A 169 9.71 -7.76 8.65
C ALA A 169 9.06 -6.49 8.08
N TRP A 170 7.76 -6.54 7.79
CA TRP A 170 6.99 -5.39 7.34
C TRP A 170 7.00 -4.25 8.35
N TRP A 171 6.69 -4.55 9.63
CA TRP A 171 6.71 -3.56 10.71
C TRP A 171 8.06 -2.85 10.81
N ARG A 172 9.17 -3.59 10.86
CA ARG A 172 10.52 -3.00 10.94
C ARG A 172 10.80 -2.04 9.80
N SER A 173 10.42 -2.43 8.58
CA SER A 173 10.64 -1.60 7.39
C SER A 173 9.79 -0.33 7.41
N ILE A 174 8.50 -0.44 7.76
CA ILE A 174 7.59 0.70 7.89
C ILE A 174 7.99 1.64 9.02
N ASP A 175 8.37 1.12 10.18
CA ASP A 175 8.76 1.93 11.33
C ASP A 175 10.08 2.67 11.05
N THR A 176 11.04 1.99 10.39
CA THR A 176 12.28 2.63 9.93
C THR A 176 12.00 3.78 8.96
N LEU A 177 11.12 3.55 7.96
CA LEU A 177 10.71 4.59 7.01
C LEU A 177 10.02 5.76 7.73
N ARG A 178 9.10 5.47 8.65
CA ARG A 178 8.38 6.48 9.45
C ARG A 178 9.36 7.33 10.25
N LEU A 179 10.25 6.72 11.02
CA LEU A 179 11.25 7.43 11.82
C LEU A 179 12.12 8.33 10.94
N ARG A 180 12.55 7.82 9.79
CA ARG A 180 13.33 8.60 8.84
C ARG A 180 12.56 9.79 8.27
N ALA A 181 11.29 9.62 7.93
CA ALA A 181 10.44 10.71 7.45
C ALA A 181 10.24 11.79 8.54
N LEU A 182 10.05 11.37 9.80
CA LEU A 182 9.93 12.30 10.93
C LEU A 182 11.23 13.09 11.17
N ASP A 183 12.40 12.44 11.07
CA ASP A 183 13.70 13.11 11.18
C ASP A 183 13.90 14.14 10.06
N LEU A 184 13.56 13.78 8.83
CA LEU A 184 13.65 14.69 7.68
C LEU A 184 12.68 15.86 7.83
N GLN A 185 11.47 15.61 8.33
CA GLN A 185 10.50 16.66 8.62
C GLN A 185 10.98 17.62 9.71
N ALA A 186 11.53 17.10 10.81
CA ALA A 186 12.12 17.91 11.88
C ALA A 186 13.30 18.76 11.38
N ALA A 187 14.05 18.26 10.40
CA ALA A 187 15.13 18.97 9.73
C ALA A 187 14.66 19.91 8.60
N GLY A 188 13.36 19.99 8.29
CA GLY A 188 12.84 20.79 7.18
C GLY A 188 13.30 20.32 5.80
N ARG A 189 13.50 19.01 5.62
CA ARG A 189 13.95 18.36 4.37
C ARG A 189 12.96 17.34 3.81
N PHE A 190 11.73 17.31 4.33
CA PHE A 190 10.66 16.44 3.84
C PHE A 190 9.53 17.30 3.26
N HIS A 191 9.45 17.36 1.93
CA HIS A 191 8.54 18.27 1.20
C HIS A 191 7.79 17.56 0.06
N PRO A 192 6.96 16.55 0.33
CA PRO A 192 6.18 15.93 -0.72
C PRO A 192 5.18 16.92 -1.31
N GLU A 193 4.92 16.76 -2.61
CA GLU A 193 3.80 17.43 -3.27
C GLU A 193 2.49 17.05 -2.57
N THR A 194 1.60 18.03 -2.49
CA THR A 194 0.31 17.85 -1.83
C THR A 194 -0.47 16.74 -2.53
N ALA A 195 -0.72 15.66 -1.81
CA ALA A 195 -1.61 14.59 -2.23
C ALA A 195 -2.78 14.50 -1.26
N VAL A 196 -3.89 13.94 -1.72
CA VAL A 196 -5.06 13.68 -0.89
C VAL A 196 -5.32 12.19 -0.84
N SER A 197 -5.67 11.69 0.35
CA SER A 197 -6.14 10.32 0.54
C SER A 197 -7.51 10.36 1.20
N SER A 198 -8.43 9.48 0.77
CA SER A 198 -9.70 9.30 1.48
C SER A 198 -9.50 8.87 2.94
N PHE A 199 -8.34 8.30 3.29
CA PHE A 199 -7.96 7.91 4.65
C PHE A 199 -7.38 9.03 5.48
N GLN A 200 -7.15 10.21 4.89
CA GLN A 200 -6.64 11.36 5.62
C GLN A 200 -7.77 11.98 6.45
N PRO A 201 -7.68 11.96 7.79
CA PRO A 201 -8.69 12.55 8.65
C PRO A 201 -8.72 14.08 8.50
N PRO A 202 -9.91 14.71 8.61
CA PRO A 202 -9.99 16.17 8.67
C PRO A 202 -9.25 16.71 9.90
N GLY A 203 -8.70 17.92 9.79
CA GLY A 203 -8.01 18.59 10.91
C GLY A 203 -6.60 18.09 11.22
N VAL A 204 -6.08 17.11 10.47
CA VAL A 204 -4.67 16.68 10.57
C VAL A 204 -3.77 17.75 9.96
N THR A 205 -2.70 18.12 10.69
CA THR A 205 -1.70 19.07 10.18
C THR A 205 -1.04 18.52 8.91
N ARG A 206 -0.64 19.40 7.99
CA ARG A 206 0.03 18.98 6.75
C ARG A 206 1.17 17.99 7.00
N ALA A 207 2.05 18.31 7.93
CA ALA A 207 3.20 17.47 8.29
C ALA A 207 2.77 16.04 8.71
N ARG A 208 1.76 15.91 9.58
CA ARG A 208 1.23 14.58 9.95
C ARG A 208 0.52 13.88 8.79
N GLY A 209 -0.16 14.64 7.93
CA GLY A 209 -0.83 14.12 6.74
C GLY A 209 0.16 13.56 5.72
N ASP A 210 1.28 14.25 5.50
CA ASP A 210 2.32 13.85 4.55
C ASP A 210 2.95 12.50 4.93
N VAL A 211 3.22 12.29 6.23
CA VAL A 211 3.70 10.99 6.72
C VAL A 211 2.63 9.90 6.56
N LEU A 212 1.35 10.19 6.84
CA LEU A 212 0.27 9.22 6.62
C LEU A 212 0.19 8.81 5.15
N ILE A 213 0.20 9.78 4.23
CA ILE A 213 0.14 9.54 2.79
C ILE A 213 1.32 8.68 2.33
N LEU A 214 2.53 8.97 2.81
CA LEU A 214 3.72 8.17 2.52
C LEU A 214 3.53 6.70 2.89
N LEU A 215 3.04 6.43 4.11
CA LEU A 215 2.82 5.06 4.59
C LEU A 215 1.68 4.37 3.82
N LEU A 216 0.60 5.08 3.49
CA LEU A 216 -0.50 4.54 2.70
C LEU A 216 -0.08 4.21 1.26
N ARG A 217 0.79 5.02 0.63
CA ARG A 217 1.40 4.70 -0.67
C ARG A 217 2.22 3.42 -0.61
N CYS A 218 2.96 3.20 0.47
CA CYS A 218 3.72 1.97 0.67
C CYS A 218 2.82 0.73 0.75
N VAL A 219 1.69 0.83 1.48
CA VAL A 219 0.68 -0.23 1.53
C VAL A 219 0.05 -0.47 0.15
N HIS A 220 -0.29 0.60 -0.58
CA HIS A 220 -0.81 0.49 -1.94
C HIS A 220 0.13 -0.29 -2.87
N LEU A 221 1.42 0.05 -2.85
CA LEU A 221 2.43 -0.65 -3.65
C LEU A 221 2.64 -2.11 -3.19
N LEU A 222 2.50 -2.41 -1.91
CA LEU A 222 2.47 -3.79 -1.43
C LEU A 222 1.27 -4.56 -1.99
N CYS A 223 0.07 -3.96 -2.01
CA CYS A 223 -1.12 -4.57 -2.61
C CYS A 223 -0.88 -4.91 -4.09
N ASN A 224 -0.30 -3.97 -4.86
CA ASN A 224 0.06 -4.20 -6.26
C ASN A 224 1.04 -5.38 -6.40
N ARG A 225 2.09 -5.44 -5.55
CA ARG A 225 3.06 -6.54 -5.56
C ARG A 225 2.47 -7.91 -5.20
N LEU A 226 1.42 -7.95 -4.39
CA LEU A 226 0.71 -9.18 -4.03
C LEU A 226 -0.36 -9.57 -5.08
N GLY A 227 -0.54 -8.76 -6.12
CA GLY A 227 -1.54 -8.98 -7.17
C GLY A 227 -2.97 -8.68 -6.72
N LEU A 228 -3.16 -7.75 -5.77
CA LEU A 228 -4.49 -7.33 -5.32
C LEU A 228 -5.01 -6.19 -6.20
N PRO A 229 -6.16 -6.32 -6.86
CA PRO A 229 -6.74 -5.26 -7.68
C PRO A 229 -7.26 -4.11 -6.82
N GLY A 230 -7.41 -2.92 -7.42
CA GLY A 230 -7.84 -1.69 -6.71
C GLY A 230 -9.16 -1.83 -5.95
N GLU A 231 -10.12 -2.61 -6.46
CA GLU A 231 -11.37 -2.90 -5.76
C GLU A 231 -11.15 -3.63 -4.42
N GLN A 232 -10.21 -4.57 -4.38
CA GLN A 232 -9.85 -5.27 -3.14
C GLN A 232 -9.14 -4.33 -2.18
N GLU A 233 -8.35 -3.38 -2.69
CA GLU A 233 -7.70 -2.38 -1.85
C GLU A 233 -8.73 -1.43 -1.20
N THR A 234 -9.73 -0.98 -1.95
CA THR A 234 -10.87 -0.21 -1.42
C THR A 234 -11.66 -1.02 -0.38
N HIS A 235 -11.88 -2.30 -0.64
CA HIS A 235 -12.51 -3.18 0.35
C HIS A 235 -11.68 -3.35 1.62
N LEU A 236 -10.36 -3.51 1.51
CA LEU A 236 -9.45 -3.61 2.66
C LEU A 236 -9.50 -2.34 3.53
N ARG A 237 -9.48 -1.19 2.87
CA ARG A 237 -9.65 0.12 3.48
C ARG A 237 -10.94 0.19 4.30
N HIS A 238 -12.07 -0.15 3.68
CA HIS A 238 -13.36 -0.19 4.36
C HIS A 238 -13.36 -1.15 5.56
N LEU A 239 -12.82 -2.35 5.38
CA LEU A 239 -12.78 -3.39 6.41
C LEU A 239 -11.95 -2.96 7.63
N VAL A 240 -10.76 -2.41 7.40
CA VAL A 240 -9.87 -1.92 8.45
C VAL A 240 -10.50 -0.74 9.17
N GLY A 241 -11.03 0.23 8.42
CA GLY A 241 -11.74 1.37 8.99
C GLY A 241 -12.89 0.95 9.89
N THR A 242 -13.73 0.02 9.44
CA THR A 242 -14.83 -0.51 10.25
C THR A 242 -14.34 -1.26 11.49
N THR A 243 -13.27 -2.04 11.38
CA THR A 243 -12.70 -2.77 12.54
C THR A 243 -12.21 -1.82 13.62
N TYR A 244 -11.61 -0.68 13.26
CA TYR A 244 -11.20 0.35 14.22
C TYR A 244 -12.38 0.97 14.97
N ARG A 245 -13.51 1.18 14.29
CA ARG A 245 -14.72 1.75 14.92
C ARG A 245 -15.38 0.79 15.89
N GLU A 246 -15.48 -0.47 15.51
CA GLU A 246 -16.04 -1.50 16.39
C GLU A 246 -15.22 -1.65 17.69
N LEU A 247 -13.92 -1.29 17.67
CA LEU A 247 -13.09 -1.25 18.86
C LEU A 247 -13.44 -0.06 19.79
N GLU A 248 -13.80 1.10 19.26
CA GLU A 248 -14.19 2.27 20.08
C GLU A 248 -15.51 2.06 20.82
N HIS A 249 -16.43 1.28 20.24
CA HIS A 249 -17.75 1.00 20.81
C HIS A 249 -17.78 -0.22 21.76
N ARG A 250 -16.63 -0.80 22.11
CA ARG A 250 -16.48 -1.89 23.07
C ARG A 250 -15.96 -1.38 24.40
#